data_AF-A0A409VVW1-F1
#
_entry.id   AF-A0A409VVW1-F1
#
_cell.length_a   1.000
_cell.length_b   1.000
_cell.length_c   1.000
_cell.angle_alpha   90.00
_cell.angle_beta   90.00
_cell.angle_gamma   90.00
#
_symmetry.space_group_name_H-M   'P 1'
#
loop_
_entity.id
_entity.type
_entity.pdbx_description
1 polymer ?
#
loop_
_entity_poly.entity_id
_entity_poly.type
_entity_poly.pdbx_seq_one_letter_code
_entity_poly.pdbx_strand_id
1 'polypeptide(L)'
;MSALPLRIRIAIRDEWDDPKSVLASKVAELKTKLGYEIVPGLSTNWENFYKVLLPYYNTPGTDNIHVVSRISEYAELFYETLSQLVDSRDLDDKWIKSLLGALGTGAEACRLTLDIADIEGPRPYLSWVPGDGGFWMSIPRSPPAPKSVVVTGFQDDLLAPNFFYEEDEIPDHHTPVQSGERKWVKTDIADGKGDPSGLEGSASVPDISRMHVSSQPERGGATKRHLPAVKSLNRPLSLFKETAPYVMIVETTTSPLVVECSHQPSLELLADYLKTWGRQNPSDSLKRSFLKVELHESLFFAGLVDELTVEPFYSTANQKRPINPTIILAFIEGVLGFRETHTTGKRWVYKMDVIVDQ
;
A
#
# COMPACT_ATOMS: atom_id res chain seq x y z
N MET A 1 -28.12 9.19 -18.82
CA MET A 1 -28.59 7.87 -18.34
C MET A 1 -29.10 6.96 -19.46
N SER A 2 -29.79 7.45 -20.50
CA SER A 2 -30.35 6.59 -21.57
C SER A 2 -29.31 5.87 -22.44
N ALA A 3 -28.04 6.27 -22.38
CA ALA A 3 -26.95 5.65 -23.16
C ALA A 3 -26.26 4.46 -22.47
N LEU A 4 -26.55 4.20 -21.18
CA LEU A 4 -26.00 3.04 -20.46
C LEU A 4 -26.85 1.77 -20.69
N PRO A 5 -26.21 0.58 -20.78
CA PRO A 5 -26.94 -0.68 -20.79
C PRO A 5 -27.90 -0.79 -19.59
N LEU A 6 -29.06 -1.42 -19.79
CA LEU A 6 -30.11 -1.50 -18.76
C LEU A 6 -29.60 -2.09 -17.44
N ARG A 7 -28.77 -3.14 -17.51
CA ARG A 7 -28.19 -3.78 -16.32
C ARG A 7 -27.29 -2.84 -15.52
N ILE A 8 -26.52 -1.99 -16.19
CA ILE A 8 -25.67 -0.98 -15.54
C ILE A 8 -26.52 0.07 -14.84
N ARG A 9 -27.62 0.52 -15.46
CA ARG A 9 -28.56 1.44 -14.81
C ARG A 9 -29.21 0.85 -13.57
N ILE A 10 -29.56 -0.45 -13.60
CA ILE A 10 -30.11 -1.16 -12.45
C ILE A 10 -29.06 -1.24 -11.34
N ALA A 11 -27.81 -1.60 -11.66
CA ALA A 11 -26.73 -1.64 -10.68
C ALA A 11 -26.46 -0.27 -10.04
N ILE A 12 -26.44 0.82 -10.83
CA ILE A 12 -26.30 2.18 -10.30
C ILE A 12 -27.43 2.50 -9.32
N ARG A 13 -28.67 2.19 -9.70
CA ARG A 13 -29.83 2.39 -8.84
C ARG A 13 -29.67 1.62 -7.53
N ASP A 14 -29.32 0.33 -7.60
CA ASP A 14 -29.37 -0.58 -6.45
C ASP A 14 -28.17 -0.42 -5.50
N GLU A 15 -26.99 -0.12 -6.04
CA GLU A 15 -25.74 -0.08 -5.28
C GLU A 15 -25.30 1.34 -4.90
N TRP A 16 -25.69 2.35 -5.68
CA TRP A 16 -25.26 3.75 -5.47
C TRP A 16 -26.41 4.67 -5.03
N ASP A 17 -27.53 4.66 -5.77
CA ASP A 17 -28.62 5.62 -5.52
C ASP A 17 -29.63 5.15 -4.47
N ASP A 18 -29.78 3.84 -4.23
CA ASP A 18 -30.77 3.30 -3.29
C ASP A 18 -30.41 3.75 -1.87
N PRO A 19 -31.33 4.43 -1.15
CA PRO A 19 -31.13 4.78 0.27
C PRO A 19 -30.93 3.55 1.19
N LYS A 20 -31.23 2.34 0.70
CA LYS A 20 -31.01 1.06 1.40
C LYS A 20 -29.76 0.31 0.93
N SER A 21 -28.97 0.89 0.04
CA SER A 21 -27.69 0.31 -0.40
C SER A 21 -26.70 0.20 0.77
N VAL A 22 -25.70 -0.68 0.60
CA VAL A 22 -24.60 -0.83 1.56
C VAL A 22 -23.85 0.50 1.71
N LEU A 23 -23.57 1.18 0.59
CA LEU A 23 -22.97 2.51 0.56
C LEU A 23 -23.77 3.52 1.40
N ALA A 24 -25.09 3.65 1.18
CA ALA A 24 -25.93 4.57 1.94
C ALA A 24 -25.90 4.26 3.46
N SER A 25 -25.88 2.97 3.83
CA SER A 25 -25.74 2.56 5.23
C SER A 25 -24.41 3.01 5.83
N LYS A 26 -23.30 2.89 5.11
CA LYS A 26 -21.95 3.29 5.57
C LYS A 26 -21.83 4.81 5.70
N VAL A 27 -22.42 5.56 4.78
CA VAL A 27 -22.52 7.04 4.86
C VAL A 27 -23.29 7.44 6.13
N ALA A 28 -24.44 6.81 6.39
CA ALA A 28 -25.26 7.12 7.56
C ALA A 28 -24.56 6.76 8.89
N GLU A 29 -23.84 5.65 8.93
CA GLU A 29 -23.03 5.26 10.09
C GLU A 29 -21.96 6.31 10.39
N LEU A 30 -21.18 6.70 9.38
CA LEU A 30 -20.12 7.70 9.56
C LEU A 30 -20.69 9.07 9.95
N LYS A 31 -21.82 9.48 9.34
CA LYS A 31 -22.54 10.72 9.71
C LYS A 31 -22.94 10.72 11.17
N THR A 32 -23.40 9.58 11.69
CA THR A 32 -23.77 9.45 13.11
C THR A 32 -22.56 9.65 14.03
N LYS A 33 -21.37 9.20 13.61
CA LYS A 33 -20.12 9.35 14.38
C LYS A 33 -19.54 10.76 14.30
N LEU A 34 -19.47 11.34 13.10
CA LEU A 34 -18.81 12.63 12.85
C LEU A 34 -19.73 13.83 13.08
N GLY A 35 -21.05 13.65 12.98
CA GLY A 35 -22.03 14.75 12.94
C GLY A 35 -22.09 15.49 11.60
N TYR A 36 -21.22 15.13 10.65
CA TYR A 36 -21.17 15.68 9.29
C TYR A 36 -21.46 14.60 8.26
N GLU A 37 -22.20 14.96 7.22
CA GLU A 37 -22.47 14.06 6.09
C GLU A 37 -21.43 14.26 5.00
N ILE A 38 -20.75 13.19 4.60
CA ILE A 38 -19.83 13.17 3.48
C ILE A 38 -20.53 12.46 2.32
N VAL A 39 -21.02 13.22 1.33
CA VAL A 39 -21.84 12.69 0.24
C VAL A 39 -20.96 12.13 -0.88
N PRO A 40 -21.14 10.87 -1.31
CA PRO A 40 -20.39 10.33 -2.42
C PRO A 40 -20.89 10.90 -3.75
N GLY A 41 -19.96 11.25 -4.62
CA GLY A 41 -20.26 11.85 -5.93
C GLY A 41 -19.21 11.45 -6.98
N LEU A 42 -19.59 11.59 -8.25
CA LEU A 42 -18.67 11.42 -9.37
C LEU A 42 -18.26 12.81 -9.88
N SER A 43 -17.00 12.97 -10.29
CA SER A 43 -16.49 14.17 -10.97
C SER A 43 -17.24 14.46 -12.28
N THR A 44 -17.69 13.41 -12.96
CA THR A 44 -18.36 13.47 -14.27
C THR A 44 -19.69 12.73 -14.22
N ASN A 45 -19.87 11.69 -15.05
CA ASN A 45 -21.10 10.90 -15.07
C ASN A 45 -20.77 9.42 -15.25
N TRP A 46 -21.73 8.57 -14.88
CA TRP A 46 -21.60 7.12 -15.01
C TRP A 46 -21.32 6.65 -16.44
N GLU A 47 -21.74 7.39 -17.48
CA GLU A 47 -21.44 7.04 -18.87
C GLU A 47 -19.93 7.14 -19.17
N ASN A 48 -19.25 8.15 -18.63
CA ASN A 48 -17.82 8.32 -18.76
C ASN A 48 -17.04 7.24 -17.98
N PHE A 49 -17.39 7.04 -16.70
CA PHE A 49 -16.80 5.99 -15.86
C PHE A 49 -16.94 4.61 -16.50
N TYR A 50 -18.15 4.27 -16.95
CA TYR A 50 -18.40 2.99 -17.60
C TYR A 50 -17.54 2.81 -18.86
N LYS A 51 -17.50 3.81 -19.76
CA LYS A 51 -16.73 3.69 -21.00
C LYS A 51 -15.23 3.53 -20.76
N VAL A 52 -14.67 4.29 -19.83
CA VAL A 52 -13.22 4.34 -19.61
C VAL A 52 -12.72 3.16 -18.78
N LEU A 53 -13.48 2.70 -17.79
CA LEU A 53 -13.05 1.64 -16.87
C LEU A 53 -13.43 0.23 -17.33
N LEU A 54 -14.41 0.09 -18.22
CA LEU A 54 -14.84 -1.22 -18.74
C LEU A 54 -13.69 -2.10 -19.26
N PRO A 55 -12.70 -1.59 -20.02
CA PRO A 55 -11.58 -2.42 -20.50
C PRO A 55 -10.75 -3.05 -19.39
N TYR A 56 -10.70 -2.42 -18.22
CA TYR A 56 -9.82 -2.81 -17.11
C TYR A 56 -10.55 -3.65 -16.06
N TYR A 57 -11.85 -3.41 -15.88
CA TYR A 57 -12.66 -4.00 -14.80
C TYR A 57 -13.49 -5.18 -15.29
N ASN A 58 -13.51 -5.41 -16.61
CA ASN A 58 -14.15 -6.58 -17.20
C ASN A 58 -13.24 -7.80 -17.06
N THR A 59 -13.69 -8.82 -16.31
CA THR A 59 -13.01 -10.11 -16.26
C THR A 59 -13.55 -11.01 -17.39
N PRO A 60 -12.70 -11.61 -18.23
CA PRO A 60 -13.15 -12.48 -19.32
C PRO A 60 -14.13 -13.56 -18.82
N GLY A 61 -15.33 -13.60 -19.38
CA GLY A 61 -16.37 -14.58 -19.03
C GLY A 61 -17.34 -14.16 -17.91
N THR A 62 -17.29 -12.91 -17.44
CA THR A 62 -18.25 -12.36 -16.46
C THR A 62 -19.08 -11.21 -17.03
N ASP A 63 -20.18 -10.85 -16.35
CA ASP A 63 -21.09 -9.79 -16.80
C ASP A 63 -20.49 -8.40 -16.53
N ASN A 64 -20.74 -7.42 -17.40
CA ASN A 64 -20.12 -6.09 -17.34
C ASN A 64 -20.60 -5.22 -16.15
N ILE A 65 -21.41 -5.78 -15.24
CA ILE A 65 -21.95 -5.12 -14.04
C ILE A 65 -20.83 -4.74 -13.06
N HIS A 66 -19.70 -5.46 -13.09
CA HIS A 66 -18.59 -5.27 -12.16
C HIS A 66 -18.03 -3.85 -12.07
N VAL A 67 -18.16 -3.01 -13.11
CA VAL A 67 -17.67 -1.62 -13.04
C VAL A 67 -18.36 -0.84 -11.92
N VAL A 68 -19.70 -0.93 -11.83
CA VAL A 68 -20.48 -0.20 -10.81
C VAL A 68 -20.16 -0.76 -9.43
N SER A 69 -20.20 -2.08 -9.27
CA SER A 69 -19.95 -2.73 -7.98
C SER A 69 -18.56 -2.44 -7.44
N ARG A 70 -17.53 -2.36 -8.29
CA ARG A 70 -16.18 -2.01 -7.85
C ARG A 70 -16.06 -0.55 -7.44
N ILE A 71 -16.70 0.37 -8.15
CA ILE A 71 -16.71 1.80 -7.80
C ILE A 71 -17.44 2.01 -6.47
N SER A 72 -18.61 1.39 -6.31
CA SER A 72 -19.36 1.41 -5.04
C SER A 72 -18.54 0.81 -3.90
N GLU A 73 -17.87 -0.31 -4.13
CA GLU A 73 -17.01 -0.96 -3.14
C GLU A 73 -15.84 -0.07 -2.69
N TYR A 74 -15.21 0.67 -3.61
CA TYR A 74 -14.15 1.61 -3.20
C TYR A 74 -14.68 2.76 -2.34
N ALA A 75 -15.85 3.30 -2.67
CA ALA A 75 -16.51 4.30 -1.82
C ALA A 75 -16.85 3.70 -0.45
N GLU A 76 -17.43 2.49 -0.39
CA GLU A 76 -17.72 1.77 0.85
C GLU A 76 -16.47 1.57 1.72
N LEU A 77 -15.36 1.14 1.11
CA LEU A 77 -14.08 0.96 1.79
C LEU A 77 -13.52 2.27 2.34
N PHE A 78 -13.73 3.40 1.65
CA PHE A 78 -13.37 4.71 2.19
C PHE A 78 -14.16 5.03 3.46
N TYR A 79 -15.49 4.89 3.43
CA TYR A 79 -16.33 5.18 4.59
C TYR A 79 -15.99 4.26 5.77
N GLU A 80 -15.77 2.98 5.51
CA GLU A 80 -15.37 2.01 6.52
C GLU A 80 -14.00 2.34 7.12
N THR A 81 -13.01 2.65 6.28
CA THR A 81 -11.67 3.01 6.72
C THR A 81 -11.70 4.27 7.57
N LEU A 82 -12.39 5.32 7.10
CA LEU A 82 -12.51 6.57 7.85
C LEU A 82 -13.27 6.38 9.18
N SER A 83 -14.32 5.56 9.18
CA SER A 83 -15.07 5.18 10.40
C SER A 83 -14.18 4.47 11.42
N GLN A 84 -13.37 3.50 10.99
CA GLN A 84 -12.42 2.79 11.84
C GLN A 84 -11.33 3.72 12.39
N LEU A 85 -10.83 4.65 11.58
CA LEU A 85 -9.83 5.63 12.01
C LEU A 85 -10.40 6.57 13.08
N VAL A 86 -11.64 7.04 12.92
CA VAL A 86 -12.30 7.90 13.90
C VAL A 86 -12.52 7.19 15.23
N ASP A 87 -12.79 5.87 15.22
CA ASP A 87 -12.94 5.06 16.43
C ASP A 87 -11.59 4.62 17.04
N SER A 88 -10.47 4.83 16.34
CA SER A 88 -9.15 4.41 16.80
C SER A 88 -8.71 5.24 18.00
N ARG A 89 -8.40 4.56 19.11
CA ARG A 89 -7.90 5.17 20.34
C ARG A 89 -6.48 5.72 20.22
N ASP A 90 -5.76 5.30 19.19
CA ASP A 90 -4.36 5.66 18.95
C ASP A 90 -4.23 6.83 17.95
N LEU A 91 -5.34 7.38 17.45
CA LEU A 91 -5.33 8.52 16.55
C LEU A 91 -4.96 9.81 17.29
N ASP A 92 -4.14 10.64 16.66
CA ASP A 92 -3.78 11.95 17.22
C ASP A 92 -5.01 12.87 17.25
N ASP A 93 -5.36 13.39 18.44
CA ASP A 93 -6.40 14.41 18.64
C ASP A 93 -6.25 15.59 17.67
N LYS A 94 -5.01 15.93 17.28
CA LYS A 94 -4.73 16.99 16.31
C LYS A 94 -5.28 16.66 14.93
N TRP A 95 -5.13 15.41 14.48
CA TRP A 95 -5.65 14.96 13.20
C TRP A 95 -7.18 15.00 13.20
N ILE A 96 -7.83 14.51 14.27
CA ILE A 96 -9.31 14.55 14.39
C ILE A 96 -9.81 16.00 14.33
N LYS A 97 -9.15 16.92 15.03
CA LYS A 97 -9.49 18.35 14.97
C LYS A 97 -9.29 18.94 13.59
N SER A 98 -8.28 18.49 12.85
CA SER A 98 -8.02 18.95 11.48
C SER A 98 -9.12 18.45 10.54
N LEU A 99 -9.51 17.18 10.65
CA LEU A 99 -10.65 16.61 9.94
C LEU A 99 -11.94 17.38 10.24
N LEU A 100 -12.31 17.54 11.51
CA LEU A 100 -13.54 18.25 11.89
C LEU A 100 -13.51 19.73 11.49
N GLY A 101 -12.33 20.36 11.54
CA GLY A 101 -12.12 21.72 11.04
C GLY A 101 -12.37 21.81 9.54
N ALA A 102 -11.81 20.89 8.77
CA ALA A 102 -11.96 20.82 7.32
C ALA A 102 -13.41 20.51 6.89
N LEU A 103 -14.10 19.65 7.64
CA LEU A 103 -15.53 19.38 7.44
C LEU A 103 -16.43 20.58 7.80
N GLY A 104 -16.02 21.39 8.78
CA GLY A 104 -16.77 22.55 9.27
C GLY A 104 -16.57 23.84 8.47
N THR A 105 -15.58 23.90 7.55
CA THR A 105 -15.27 25.10 6.77
C THR A 105 -16.16 25.32 5.53
N GLY A 106 -16.94 24.31 5.11
CA GLY A 106 -17.80 24.40 3.93
C GLY A 106 -19.22 24.92 4.23
N ALA A 107 -19.74 25.79 3.36
CA ALA A 107 -21.16 26.16 3.35
C ALA A 107 -22.07 25.07 2.74
N GLU A 108 -21.47 24.10 2.06
CA GLU A 108 -22.12 22.92 1.48
C GLU A 108 -21.65 21.65 2.18
N ALA A 109 -22.46 20.58 2.11
CA ALA A 109 -22.07 19.27 2.65
C ALA A 109 -20.75 18.80 2.02
N CYS A 110 -19.82 18.33 2.85
CA CYS A 110 -18.56 17.75 2.39
C CYS A 110 -18.84 16.61 1.39
N ARG A 111 -18.02 16.50 0.35
CA ARG A 111 -18.18 15.44 -0.66
C ARG A 111 -17.01 14.48 -0.65
N LEU A 112 -17.29 13.26 -1.11
CA LEU A 112 -16.29 12.34 -1.62
C LEU A 112 -16.45 12.31 -3.14
N THR A 113 -15.56 12.98 -3.85
CA THR A 113 -15.59 13.04 -5.32
C THR A 113 -14.70 11.96 -5.89
N LEU A 114 -15.30 11.01 -6.60
CA LEU A 114 -14.57 9.98 -7.33
C LEU A 114 -14.28 10.51 -8.73
N ASP A 115 -13.03 10.38 -9.16
CA ASP A 115 -12.59 10.72 -10.50
C ASP A 115 -11.72 9.62 -11.10
N ILE A 116 -11.60 9.58 -12.42
CA ILE A 116 -10.77 8.58 -13.08
C ILE A 116 -9.33 9.04 -13.02
N ALA A 117 -8.43 8.21 -12.48
CA ALA A 117 -7.03 8.55 -12.29
C ALA A 117 -6.34 8.91 -13.62
N ASP A 118 -5.63 10.04 -13.64
CA ASP A 118 -4.76 10.42 -14.76
C ASP A 118 -3.37 9.78 -14.67
N ILE A 119 -2.99 9.32 -13.49
CA ILE A 119 -1.73 8.64 -13.20
C ILE A 119 -2.00 7.14 -13.07
N GLU A 120 -1.13 6.32 -13.67
CA GLU A 120 -1.20 4.87 -13.54
C GLU A 120 -0.80 4.43 -12.12
N GLY A 121 -1.65 3.64 -11.48
CA GLY A 121 -1.40 3.07 -10.15
C GLY A 121 -2.30 1.87 -9.92
N PRO A 122 -1.89 0.89 -9.09
CA PRO A 122 -2.64 -0.36 -8.95
C PRO A 122 -3.91 -0.21 -8.08
N ARG A 123 -4.00 0.85 -7.28
CA ARG A 123 -5.09 1.08 -6.31
C ARG A 123 -5.68 2.48 -6.43
N PRO A 124 -6.89 2.70 -5.91
CA PRO A 124 -7.40 4.05 -5.69
C PRO A 124 -6.52 4.84 -4.72
N TYR A 125 -6.46 6.16 -4.91
CA TYR A 125 -5.69 7.11 -4.08
C TYR A 125 -6.62 8.19 -3.53
N LEU A 126 -6.41 8.58 -2.27
CA LEU A 126 -7.17 9.63 -1.60
C LEU A 126 -6.36 10.91 -1.45
N SER A 127 -7.03 12.03 -1.60
CA SER A 127 -6.49 13.35 -1.26
C SER A 127 -7.60 14.25 -0.74
N TRP A 128 -7.22 15.36 -0.12
CA TRP A 128 -8.12 16.44 0.23
C TRP A 128 -8.00 17.55 -0.81
N VAL A 129 -9.13 18.05 -1.31
CA VAL A 129 -9.17 19.18 -2.24
C VAL A 129 -9.97 20.31 -1.58
N PRO A 130 -9.29 21.35 -1.03
CA PRO A 130 -9.97 22.44 -0.32
C PRO A 130 -10.98 23.20 -1.20
N GLY A 131 -10.66 23.40 -2.48
CA GLY A 131 -11.49 24.16 -3.42
C GLY A 131 -12.83 23.49 -3.76
N ASP A 132 -12.87 22.15 -3.79
CA ASP A 132 -14.08 21.35 -4.03
C ASP A 132 -14.76 20.93 -2.72
N GLY A 133 -14.24 21.37 -1.58
CA GLY A 133 -14.85 21.20 -0.26
C GLY A 133 -14.94 19.75 0.19
N GLY A 134 -13.96 18.90 -0.13
CA GLY A 134 -14.01 17.53 0.34
C GLY A 134 -12.88 16.60 -0.08
N PHE A 135 -13.16 15.31 0.12
CA PHE A 135 -12.29 14.21 -0.26
C PHE A 135 -12.35 13.99 -1.76
N TRP A 136 -11.21 13.67 -2.35
CA TRP A 136 -11.09 13.25 -3.73
C TRP A 136 -10.47 11.86 -3.79
N MET A 137 -11.06 10.99 -4.63
CA MET A 137 -10.62 9.61 -4.81
C MET A 137 -10.34 9.36 -6.29
N SER A 138 -9.10 9.01 -6.63
CA SER A 138 -8.77 8.55 -7.98
C SER A 138 -9.18 7.09 -8.17
N ILE A 139 -9.83 6.76 -9.28
CA ILE A 139 -10.18 5.40 -9.66
C ILE A 139 -9.23 4.93 -10.76
N PRO A 140 -8.41 3.89 -10.52
CA PRO A 140 -7.30 3.54 -11.41
C PRO A 140 -7.78 2.95 -12.74
N ARG A 141 -7.01 3.21 -13.80
CA ARG A 141 -7.16 2.54 -15.11
C ARG A 141 -6.36 1.23 -15.13
N SER A 142 -6.62 0.36 -14.16
CA SER A 142 -5.94 -0.93 -13.98
C SER A 142 -6.92 -2.00 -13.51
N PRO A 143 -6.57 -3.29 -13.56
CA PRO A 143 -7.35 -4.33 -12.89
C PRO A 143 -7.57 -3.97 -11.41
N PRO A 144 -8.75 -4.26 -10.83
CA PRO A 144 -9.04 -3.93 -9.44
C PRO A 144 -8.06 -4.58 -8.46
N ALA A 145 -7.48 -3.78 -7.56
CA ALA A 145 -6.62 -4.29 -6.50
C ALA A 145 -7.39 -5.13 -5.47
N PRO A 146 -6.71 -6.03 -4.74
CA PRO A 146 -7.27 -6.71 -3.57
C PRO A 146 -7.74 -5.71 -2.51
N LYS A 147 -8.83 -6.03 -1.80
CA LYS A 147 -9.41 -5.12 -0.78
C LYS A 147 -8.40 -4.71 0.30
N SER A 148 -7.54 -5.63 0.75
CA SER A 148 -6.52 -5.37 1.76
C SER A 148 -5.54 -4.28 1.32
N VAL A 149 -5.14 -4.29 0.04
CA VAL A 149 -4.25 -3.28 -0.54
C VAL A 149 -4.94 -1.92 -0.59
N VAL A 150 -6.23 -1.88 -0.92
CA VAL A 150 -7.01 -0.64 -0.97
C VAL A 150 -7.21 -0.05 0.42
N VAL A 151 -7.60 -0.85 1.41
CA VAL A 151 -7.78 -0.41 2.80
C VAL A 151 -6.47 0.13 3.37
N THR A 152 -5.38 -0.61 3.21
CA THR A 152 -4.05 -0.16 3.67
C THR A 152 -3.64 1.14 2.98
N GLY A 153 -3.86 1.23 1.68
CA GLY A 153 -3.59 2.45 0.91
C GLY A 153 -4.39 3.65 1.40
N PHE A 154 -5.69 3.48 1.66
CA PHE A 154 -6.53 4.56 2.19
C PHE A 154 -6.11 5.02 3.58
N GLN A 155 -5.70 4.09 4.45
CA GLN A 155 -5.14 4.46 5.76
C GLN A 155 -3.84 5.27 5.61
N ASP A 156 -2.94 4.82 4.73
CA ASP A 156 -1.69 5.53 4.44
C ASP A 156 -1.98 6.95 3.91
N ASP A 157 -2.90 7.07 2.95
CA ASP A 157 -3.26 8.35 2.33
C ASP A 157 -3.91 9.32 3.35
N LEU A 158 -5.01 8.91 4.00
CA LEU A 158 -5.78 9.74 4.95
C LEU A 158 -4.92 10.27 6.09
N LEU A 159 -3.92 9.49 6.46
CA LEU A 159 -3.09 9.79 7.60
C LEU A 159 -1.72 10.37 7.22
N ALA A 160 -1.52 10.73 5.95
CA ALA A 160 -0.34 11.43 5.48
C ALA A 160 -0.16 12.76 6.24
N PRO A 161 1.07 13.19 6.55
CA PRO A 161 1.34 14.38 7.39
C PRO A 161 0.68 15.66 6.91
N ASN A 162 0.49 15.78 5.59
CA ASN A 162 -0.07 16.95 4.92
C ASN A 162 -1.42 16.65 4.25
N PHE A 163 -2.16 15.63 4.70
CA PHE A 163 -3.42 15.26 4.06
C PHE A 163 -4.41 16.44 3.96
N PHE A 164 -4.48 17.31 4.98
CA PHE A 164 -5.33 18.50 5.00
C PHE A 164 -4.58 19.83 4.71
N TYR A 165 -3.28 19.77 4.36
CA TYR A 165 -2.44 20.96 4.20
C TYR A 165 -1.85 21.00 2.79
N GLU A 166 -2.08 22.10 2.08
CA GLU A 166 -1.33 22.42 0.86
C GLU A 166 0.10 22.80 1.27
N GLU A 167 1.09 21.95 0.97
CA GLU A 167 2.42 22.46 0.65
C GLU A 167 2.39 22.93 -0.80
N ASP A 168 2.96 24.11 -1.05
CA ASP A 168 3.10 24.76 -2.35
C ASP A 168 3.70 23.81 -3.41
N GLU A 169 2.85 23.02 -4.07
CA GLU A 169 3.05 22.38 -5.38
C GLU A 169 1.79 21.56 -5.71
N ILE A 170 0.66 22.25 -5.91
CA ILE A 170 -0.36 21.74 -6.84
C ILE A 170 0.29 21.86 -8.22
N PRO A 171 0.45 20.78 -9.01
CA PRO A 171 0.79 20.92 -10.41
C PRO A 171 -0.32 21.73 -11.08
N ASP A 172 -0.02 22.96 -11.49
CA ASP A 172 -0.91 23.88 -12.19
C ASP A 172 -1.48 23.22 -13.47
N HIS A 173 -2.57 22.47 -13.38
CA HIS A 173 -3.25 21.92 -14.54
C HIS A 173 -4.76 22.14 -14.54
N HIS A 174 -5.19 23.36 -14.16
CA HIS A 174 -6.45 23.91 -14.67
C HIS A 174 -6.30 25.39 -15.03
N THR A 175 -5.83 25.67 -16.25
CA THR A 175 -6.32 26.83 -17.00
C THR A 175 -6.72 26.43 -18.43
N PRO A 176 -7.81 27.01 -18.98
CA PRO A 176 -8.29 26.69 -20.31
C PRO A 176 -7.31 27.21 -21.37
N VAL A 177 -7.12 26.40 -22.41
CA VAL A 177 -6.35 26.68 -23.63
C VAL A 177 -6.48 28.14 -24.09
N GLN A 178 -5.37 28.89 -24.04
CA GLN A 178 -5.07 29.94 -25.01
C GLN A 178 -3.59 29.92 -25.42
N SER A 179 -3.41 29.65 -26.72
CA SER A 179 -2.27 29.90 -27.60
C SER A 179 -1.22 30.90 -27.09
N GLY A 180 0.03 30.45 -26.97
CA GLY A 180 1.19 31.33 -26.84
C GLY A 180 2.51 30.58 -26.64
N GLU A 181 3.29 30.46 -27.72
CA GLU A 181 4.62 29.84 -27.81
C GLU A 181 5.57 30.21 -26.65
N ARG A 182 6.23 29.22 -26.01
CA ARG A 182 7.57 29.39 -25.40
C ARG A 182 8.43 28.12 -25.45
N LYS A 183 9.20 28.05 -26.54
CA LYS A 183 10.65 27.77 -26.62
C LYS A 183 11.32 27.04 -25.44
N TRP A 184 11.63 25.77 -25.66
CA TRP A 184 12.50 24.93 -24.82
C TRP A 184 13.92 25.48 -24.74
N VAL A 185 14.46 25.60 -23.51
CA VAL A 185 15.90 25.81 -23.28
C VAL A 185 16.57 24.43 -23.32
N LYS A 186 17.49 24.26 -24.28
CA LYS A 186 18.42 23.12 -24.36
C LYS A 186 19.43 23.22 -23.24
N THR A 187 19.61 22.14 -22.49
CA THR A 187 20.79 21.92 -21.66
C THR A 187 21.79 21.13 -22.50
N ASP A 188 22.84 21.80 -22.96
CA ASP A 188 23.91 21.17 -23.73
C ASP A 188 24.80 20.34 -22.80
N ILE A 189 24.90 19.04 -23.10
CA ILE A 189 25.93 18.13 -22.60
C ILE A 189 27.16 18.34 -23.49
N ALA A 190 28.28 18.79 -22.89
CA ALA A 190 29.55 18.95 -23.60
C ALA A 190 30.49 17.77 -23.29
N ASP A 191 30.57 16.84 -24.24
CA ASP A 191 31.69 15.91 -24.41
C ASP A 191 32.92 16.66 -24.93
N GLY A 192 34.09 16.32 -24.39
CA GLY A 192 35.35 16.97 -24.67
C GLY A 192 36.00 16.63 -26.02
N LYS A 193 36.74 17.59 -26.57
CA LYS A 193 37.92 17.36 -27.42
C LYS A 193 38.79 18.62 -27.60
N GLY A 194 40.02 18.57 -27.10
CA GLY A 194 41.26 19.00 -27.77
C GLY A 194 41.64 20.48 -27.92
N ASP A 195 42.51 20.95 -27.00
CA ASP A 195 43.82 21.64 -27.18
C ASP A 195 43.97 22.99 -27.94
N PRO A 196 45.10 23.74 -27.83
CA PRO A 196 45.97 24.09 -26.68
C PRO A 196 46.26 25.63 -26.60
N SER A 197 47.18 26.04 -25.71
CA SER A 197 47.91 27.36 -25.61
C SER A 197 47.19 28.45 -24.80
N GLY A 198 47.78 29.16 -23.83
CA GLY A 198 49.13 29.29 -23.28
C GLY A 198 49.19 30.56 -22.40
N LEU A 199 50.24 30.67 -21.58
CA LEU A 199 50.70 31.82 -20.76
C LEU A 199 50.06 31.95 -19.35
N GLU A 200 50.73 31.46 -18.30
CA GLU A 200 51.73 32.15 -17.45
C GLU A 200 51.08 33.15 -16.46
N GLY A 201 51.29 33.09 -15.13
CA GLY A 201 52.16 32.25 -14.31
C GLY A 201 52.09 32.59 -12.81
N SER A 202 52.98 31.96 -12.04
CA SER A 202 53.38 32.20 -10.63
C SER A 202 52.37 31.80 -9.53
N ALA A 203 52.72 31.04 -8.49
CA ALA A 203 54.02 30.70 -7.94
C ALA A 203 53.97 29.47 -6.98
N SER A 204 55.15 28.84 -6.82
CA SER A 204 55.72 28.16 -5.63
C SER A 204 55.27 26.76 -5.15
N VAL A 205 56.19 25.81 -5.41
CA VAL A 205 56.59 24.48 -4.84
C VAL A 205 56.97 24.61 -3.32
N PRO A 206 57.04 23.57 -2.42
CA PRO A 206 57.47 22.16 -2.55
C PRO A 206 56.50 21.09 -1.98
N ASP A 207 56.55 19.81 -2.35
CA ASP A 207 57.59 18.75 -2.42
C ASP A 207 57.78 17.94 -1.12
N ILE A 208 58.01 16.65 -1.37
CA ILE A 208 57.81 15.39 -0.66
C ILE A 208 58.71 15.23 0.58
N SER A 209 58.17 14.72 1.70
CA SER A 209 58.63 13.45 2.33
C SER A 209 58.20 13.25 3.79
N ARG A 210 57.66 12.04 4.03
CA ARG A 210 57.80 11.18 5.23
C ARG A 210 57.46 11.78 6.61
N MET A 211 56.51 11.13 7.31
CA MET A 211 56.86 10.33 8.49
C MET A 211 55.66 9.59 9.11
N HIS A 212 55.92 8.33 9.46
CA HIS A 212 55.46 7.60 10.63
C HIS A 212 53.96 7.36 10.90
N VAL A 213 53.62 6.07 10.74
CA VAL A 213 52.66 5.31 11.54
C VAL A 213 52.82 5.64 13.03
N SER A 214 51.75 6.16 13.63
CA SER A 214 51.46 6.00 15.06
C SER A 214 50.03 5.51 15.18
N SER A 215 49.90 4.19 15.30
CA SER A 215 48.70 3.50 15.72
C SER A 215 48.44 3.82 17.20
N GLN A 216 47.55 4.76 17.46
CA GLN A 216 46.93 4.93 18.76
C GLN A 216 45.45 4.55 18.63
N PRO A 217 44.94 3.60 19.44
CA PRO A 217 43.53 3.27 19.41
C PRO A 217 42.79 4.45 20.04
N GLU A 218 42.14 5.26 19.22
CA GLU A 218 41.09 6.13 19.75
C GLU A 218 40.03 5.20 20.34
N ARG A 219 39.97 5.18 21.68
CA ARG A 219 38.80 4.70 22.41
C ARG A 219 37.64 5.52 21.90
N GLY A 220 36.89 4.97 20.95
CA GLY A 220 35.66 5.53 20.45
C GLY A 220 34.78 5.86 21.64
N GLY A 221 34.62 7.15 21.91
CA GLY A 221 33.61 7.62 22.83
C GLY A 221 32.29 7.03 22.35
N ALA A 222 31.62 6.28 23.23
CA ALA A 222 30.28 5.80 22.94
C ALA A 222 29.41 7.02 22.69
N THR A 223 29.18 7.36 21.42
CA THR A 223 28.20 8.35 21.02
C THR A 223 26.88 7.84 21.57
N LYS A 224 26.35 8.52 22.59
CA LYS A 224 25.04 8.20 23.15
C LYS A 224 24.04 8.32 22.01
N ARG A 225 23.61 7.19 21.46
CA ARG A 225 22.49 7.14 20.51
C ARG A 225 21.26 7.54 21.30
N HIS A 226 20.79 8.76 21.07
CA HIS A 226 19.49 9.17 21.57
C HIS A 226 18.42 8.45 20.76
N LEU A 227 17.53 7.74 21.46
CA LEU A 227 16.36 7.15 20.82
C LEU A 227 15.45 8.29 20.31
N PRO A 228 14.85 8.14 19.12
CA PRO A 228 13.88 9.10 18.61
C PRO A 228 12.69 9.20 19.56
N ALA A 229 12.01 10.35 19.55
CA ALA A 229 10.76 10.50 20.28
C ALA A 229 9.68 9.65 19.61
N VAL A 230 8.74 9.10 20.37
CA VAL A 230 7.66 8.26 19.81
C VAL A 230 6.89 8.97 18.70
N LYS A 231 6.68 10.29 18.83
CA LYS A 231 6.00 11.13 17.84
C LYS A 231 6.77 11.36 16.54
N SER A 232 8.08 11.06 16.52
CA SER A 232 8.92 11.16 15.33
C SER A 232 9.17 9.81 14.67
N LEU A 233 8.54 8.74 15.16
CA LEU A 233 8.58 7.43 14.52
C LEU A 233 7.56 7.39 13.40
N ASN A 234 7.94 6.78 12.27
CA ASN A 234 6.99 6.42 11.23
C ASN A 234 5.91 5.50 11.81
N ARG A 235 4.73 5.51 11.19
CA ARG A 235 3.67 4.59 11.60
C ARG A 235 4.15 3.15 11.49
N PRO A 236 3.63 2.25 12.33
CA PRO A 236 4.15 0.88 12.35
C PRO A 236 4.01 0.10 11.03
N LEU A 237 2.97 0.38 10.25
CA LEU A 237 2.80 -0.15 8.89
C LEU A 237 3.94 0.28 7.94
N SER A 238 4.42 1.52 8.07
CA SER A 238 5.50 2.08 7.26
C SER A 238 6.89 1.71 7.80
N LEU A 239 6.99 1.36 9.09
CA LEU A 239 8.27 0.93 9.69
C LEU A 239 8.85 -0.25 8.91
N PHE A 240 8.03 -1.22 8.54
CA PHE A 240 8.53 -2.39 7.83
C PHE A 240 8.81 -2.13 6.36
N LYS A 241 8.05 -1.26 5.68
CA LYS A 241 8.28 -0.94 4.25
C LYS A 241 9.68 -0.35 4.02
N GLU A 242 10.13 0.52 4.91
CA GLU A 242 11.35 1.32 4.72
C GLU A 242 12.54 0.87 5.59
N THR A 243 12.33 -0.05 6.53
CA THR A 243 13.37 -0.44 7.50
C THR A 243 13.80 -1.89 7.30
N ALA A 244 14.84 -2.07 6.49
CA ALA A 244 15.65 -3.28 6.56
C ALA A 244 16.43 -3.32 7.90
N PRO A 245 16.71 -4.51 8.47
CA PRO A 245 16.46 -5.83 7.88
C PRO A 245 15.04 -6.35 8.13
N TYR A 246 14.46 -7.00 7.12
CA TYR A 246 13.27 -7.82 7.33
C TYR A 246 13.62 -9.08 8.11
N VAL A 247 12.72 -9.51 8.99
CA VAL A 247 12.89 -10.69 9.82
C VAL A 247 11.79 -11.69 9.47
N MET A 248 12.20 -12.94 9.28
CA MET A 248 11.27 -14.05 9.11
C MET A 248 11.60 -15.17 10.09
N ILE A 249 10.58 -15.75 10.69
CA ILE A 249 10.70 -16.77 11.72
C ILE A 249 9.83 -17.96 11.31
N VAL A 250 10.41 -19.15 11.29
CA VAL A 250 9.67 -20.39 11.04
C VAL A 250 9.67 -21.21 12.32
N GLU A 251 8.50 -21.59 12.82
CA GLU A 251 8.34 -22.40 14.03
C GLU A 251 7.52 -23.66 13.76
N THR A 252 8.10 -24.81 14.14
CA THR A 252 7.49 -26.14 13.95
C THR A 252 7.18 -26.84 15.27
N THR A 253 7.31 -26.14 16.39
CA THR A 253 6.94 -26.64 17.72
C THR A 253 5.42 -26.72 17.86
N THR A 254 4.70 -25.88 17.12
CA THR A 254 3.25 -25.79 17.06
C THR A 254 2.69 -26.63 15.92
N SER A 255 1.44 -27.08 16.08
CA SER A 255 0.59 -27.58 15.00
C SER A 255 -0.66 -26.71 15.04
N PRO A 256 -0.83 -25.74 14.12
CA PRO A 256 -0.16 -25.59 12.82
C PRO A 256 1.32 -25.17 12.88
N LEU A 257 2.06 -25.45 11.79
CA LEU A 257 3.38 -24.83 11.53
C LEU A 257 3.15 -23.34 11.29
N VAL A 258 3.95 -22.49 11.94
CA VAL A 258 3.80 -21.03 11.89
C VAL A 258 5.00 -20.40 11.20
N VAL A 259 4.74 -19.45 10.30
CA VAL A 259 5.74 -18.57 9.72
C VAL A 259 5.35 -17.12 10.03
N GLU A 260 6.17 -16.44 10.82
CA GLU A 260 6.02 -15.01 11.12
C GLU A 260 6.97 -14.22 10.20
N CYS A 261 6.52 -13.12 9.63
CA CYS A 261 7.36 -12.30 8.75
C CYS A 261 7.03 -10.82 8.89
N SER A 262 8.07 -9.99 9.00
CA SER A 262 7.93 -8.53 8.97
C SER A 262 7.72 -7.97 7.56
N HIS A 263 7.72 -8.82 6.52
CA HIS A 263 7.53 -8.43 5.13
C HIS A 263 6.37 -9.21 4.52
N GLN A 264 5.20 -8.56 4.45
CA GLN A 264 3.95 -9.16 3.96
C GLN A 264 4.05 -9.76 2.55
N PRO A 265 4.62 -9.08 1.53
CA PRO A 265 4.71 -9.66 0.18
C PRO A 265 5.45 -10.99 0.13
N SER A 266 6.50 -11.15 0.95
CA SER A 266 7.21 -12.42 1.07
C SER A 266 6.33 -13.55 1.63
N LEU A 267 5.44 -13.21 2.56
CA LEU A 267 4.53 -14.16 3.18
C LEU A 267 3.39 -14.55 2.22
N GLU A 268 2.82 -13.58 1.52
CA GLU A 268 1.80 -13.79 0.49
C GLU A 268 2.34 -14.67 -0.65
N LEU A 269 3.53 -14.35 -1.16
CA LEU A 269 4.19 -15.14 -2.20
C LEU A 269 4.45 -16.59 -1.75
N LEU A 270 4.89 -16.80 -0.50
CA LEU A 270 5.05 -18.13 0.07
C LEU A 270 3.70 -18.87 0.16
N ALA A 271 2.64 -18.20 0.60
CA ALA A 271 1.31 -18.79 0.68
C ALA A 271 0.78 -19.20 -0.69
N ASP A 272 0.94 -18.36 -1.71
CA ASP A 272 0.53 -18.65 -3.07
C ASP A 272 1.34 -19.78 -3.70
N TYR A 273 2.64 -19.84 -3.42
CA TYR A 273 3.49 -20.95 -3.82
C TYR A 273 3.00 -22.28 -3.22
N LEU A 274 2.72 -22.32 -1.91
CA LEU A 274 2.24 -23.53 -1.23
C LEU A 274 0.84 -23.95 -1.70
N LYS A 275 -0.05 -23.01 -1.99
CA LYS A 275 -1.39 -23.30 -2.53
C LYS A 275 -1.32 -23.84 -3.96
N THR A 276 -0.43 -23.29 -4.78
CA THR A 276 -0.27 -23.66 -6.20
C THR A 276 0.38 -25.03 -6.35
N TRP A 277 1.46 -25.29 -5.60
CA TRP A 277 2.26 -26.51 -5.71
C TRP A 277 1.94 -27.57 -4.65
N GLY A 278 1.01 -27.27 -3.74
CA GLY A 278 0.51 -28.20 -2.74
C GLY A 278 -0.14 -29.42 -3.39
N ARG A 279 0.12 -30.61 -2.83
CA ARG A 279 -0.48 -31.85 -3.33
C ARG A 279 -2.01 -31.73 -3.24
N GLN A 280 -2.68 -31.94 -4.37
CA GLN A 280 -4.14 -31.99 -4.43
C GLN A 280 -4.64 -33.36 -3.96
N ASN A 281 -5.81 -33.38 -3.30
CA ASN A 281 -6.47 -34.60 -2.90
C ASN A 281 -7.12 -35.27 -4.11
N PRO A 282 -6.61 -36.43 -4.60
CA PRO A 282 -7.20 -37.11 -5.76
C PRO A 282 -8.58 -37.70 -5.45
N SER A 283 -8.91 -37.86 -4.16
CA SER A 283 -10.21 -38.36 -3.70
C SER A 283 -11.25 -37.25 -3.50
N ASP A 284 -10.87 -35.98 -3.70
CA ASP A 284 -11.78 -34.84 -3.67
C ASP A 284 -12.11 -34.40 -5.10
N SER A 285 -13.40 -34.36 -5.43
CA SER A 285 -13.89 -33.90 -6.74
C SER A 285 -13.56 -32.42 -7.00
N LEU A 286 -13.36 -31.64 -5.93
CA LEU A 286 -12.95 -30.24 -6.00
C LEU A 286 -11.43 -30.06 -6.05
N LYS A 287 -10.65 -31.16 -6.07
CA LYS A 287 -9.17 -31.16 -6.12
C LYS A 287 -8.53 -30.24 -5.08
N ARG A 288 -9.11 -30.11 -3.88
CA ARG A 288 -8.58 -29.23 -2.83
C ARG A 288 -7.22 -29.74 -2.34
N SER A 289 -6.37 -28.83 -1.88
CA SER A 289 -5.03 -29.16 -1.36
C SER A 289 -5.12 -30.01 -0.08
N PHE A 290 -4.14 -30.88 0.12
CA PHE A 290 -3.93 -31.59 1.39
C PHE A 290 -3.48 -30.66 2.52
N LEU A 291 -2.98 -29.46 2.18
CA LEU A 291 -2.55 -28.44 3.13
C LEU A 291 -3.59 -27.35 3.20
N LYS A 292 -3.92 -26.95 4.42
CA LYS A 292 -4.58 -25.69 4.72
C LYS A 292 -3.48 -24.65 4.89
N VAL A 293 -3.58 -23.55 4.16
CA VAL A 293 -2.61 -22.46 4.14
C VAL A 293 -3.38 -21.17 4.38
N GLU A 294 -3.21 -20.57 5.55
CA GLU A 294 -3.95 -19.39 5.99
C GLU A 294 -3.01 -18.25 6.36
N LEU A 295 -3.34 -17.05 5.88
CA LEU A 295 -2.68 -15.81 6.24
C LEU A 295 -3.50 -15.16 7.35
N HIS A 296 -2.83 -14.69 8.39
CA HIS A 296 -3.46 -14.03 9.54
C HIS A 296 -3.03 -12.57 9.61
N GLU A 297 -4.01 -11.75 9.91
CA GLU A 297 -3.83 -10.33 10.14
C GLU A 297 -3.14 -10.10 11.48
N SER A 298 -2.24 -9.13 11.49
CA SER A 298 -1.48 -8.73 12.67
C SER A 298 -2.41 -8.24 13.76
N LEU A 299 -2.19 -8.71 14.99
CA LEU A 299 -2.90 -8.19 16.16
C LEU A 299 -2.51 -6.74 16.49
N PHE A 300 -1.38 -6.27 15.97
CA PHE A 300 -0.93 -4.91 16.20
C PHE A 300 -1.57 -3.91 15.24
N PHE A 301 -1.84 -4.30 13.98
CA PHE A 301 -2.31 -3.40 12.94
C PHE A 301 -3.34 -4.09 12.03
N ALA A 302 -4.51 -3.47 11.91
CA ALA A 302 -5.49 -3.90 10.93
C ALA A 302 -4.97 -3.69 9.49
N GLY A 303 -5.24 -4.64 8.60
CA GLY A 303 -4.83 -4.65 7.19
C GLY A 303 -3.43 -5.21 6.91
N LEU A 304 -2.60 -5.40 7.94
CA LEU A 304 -1.26 -5.99 7.80
C LEU A 304 -1.32 -7.49 8.05
N VAL A 305 -0.68 -8.28 7.19
CA VAL A 305 -0.49 -9.72 7.40
C VAL A 305 0.95 -9.98 7.83
N ASP A 306 1.13 -10.56 9.01
CA ASP A 306 2.46 -10.89 9.56
C ASP A 306 2.63 -12.38 9.90
N GLU A 307 1.56 -13.19 9.79
CA GLU A 307 1.60 -14.62 10.13
C GLU A 307 0.97 -15.50 9.03
N LEU A 308 1.62 -16.63 8.74
CA LEU A 308 1.15 -17.70 7.87
C LEU A 308 1.12 -19.01 8.65
N THR A 309 -0.03 -19.67 8.67
CA THR A 309 -0.16 -21.01 9.23
C THR A 309 -0.31 -22.07 8.16
N VAL A 310 0.35 -23.21 8.38
CA VAL A 310 0.26 -24.38 7.52
C VAL A 310 -0.12 -25.59 8.37
N GLU A 311 -1.23 -26.25 8.03
CA GLU A 311 -1.67 -27.49 8.68
C GLU A 311 -2.21 -28.53 7.69
N PRO A 312 -2.17 -29.83 8.02
CA PRO A 312 -2.83 -30.86 7.21
C PRO A 312 -4.36 -30.71 7.26
N PHE A 313 -5.00 -30.53 6.11
CA PHE A 313 -6.46 -30.33 6.00
C PHE A 313 -7.24 -31.64 5.93
N TYR A 314 -6.75 -32.61 5.15
CA TYR A 314 -7.35 -33.95 4.99
C TYR A 314 -6.39 -35.04 5.45
N SER A 315 -6.28 -35.23 6.77
CA SER A 315 -5.68 -36.45 7.32
C SER A 315 -6.77 -37.50 7.50
N THR A 316 -6.84 -38.45 6.56
CA THR A 316 -7.65 -39.66 6.72
C THR A 316 -7.18 -40.38 7.99
N ALA A 317 -8.02 -40.34 9.03
CA ALA A 317 -7.85 -41.00 10.33
C ALA A 317 -6.62 -40.57 11.15
N ASN A 318 -6.82 -39.67 12.13
CA ASN A 318 -5.98 -39.49 13.33
C ASN A 318 -4.47 -39.27 13.17
N GLN A 319 -3.92 -39.14 11.96
CA GLN A 319 -2.51 -38.89 11.76
C GLN A 319 -2.27 -37.38 11.59
N LYS A 320 -2.17 -36.65 12.71
CA LYS A 320 -1.50 -35.34 12.74
C LYS A 320 -0.01 -35.56 12.47
N ARG A 321 0.35 -35.81 11.21
CA ARG A 321 1.76 -35.88 10.82
C ARG A 321 2.33 -34.47 10.88
N PRO A 322 3.48 -34.27 11.55
CA PRO A 322 4.14 -32.97 11.53
C PRO A 322 4.50 -32.63 10.08
N ILE A 323 4.28 -31.37 9.70
CA ILE A 323 4.69 -30.88 8.40
C ILE A 323 6.21 -30.78 8.38
N ASN A 324 6.82 -31.29 7.31
CA ASN A 324 8.24 -31.10 7.10
C ASN A 324 8.50 -29.65 6.65
N PRO A 325 9.26 -28.82 7.41
CA PRO A 325 9.51 -27.43 7.04
C PRO A 325 10.47 -27.28 5.86
N THR A 326 11.21 -28.32 5.44
CA THR A 326 12.32 -28.18 4.48
C THR A 326 11.95 -27.42 3.20
N ILE A 327 10.75 -27.62 2.65
CA ILE A 327 10.33 -26.90 1.44
C ILE A 327 10.12 -25.40 1.70
N ILE A 328 9.62 -25.05 2.88
CA ILE A 328 9.45 -23.66 3.33
C ILE A 328 10.82 -23.03 3.53
N LEU A 329 11.72 -23.70 4.26
CA LEU A 329 13.08 -23.20 4.50
C LEU A 329 13.85 -22.98 3.20
N ALA A 330 13.78 -23.92 2.26
CA ALA A 330 14.42 -23.81 0.95
C ALA A 330 13.84 -22.66 0.10
N PHE A 331 12.53 -22.42 0.20
CA PHE A 331 11.90 -21.29 -0.48
C PHE A 331 12.39 -19.94 0.09
N ILE A 332 12.48 -19.85 1.41
CA ILE A 332 12.92 -18.64 2.11
C ILE A 332 14.35 -18.25 1.71
N GLU A 333 15.28 -19.22 1.70
CA GLU A 333 16.67 -18.94 1.33
C GLU A 333 16.86 -18.79 -0.18
N GLY A 334 16.28 -19.71 -0.96
CA GLY A 334 16.56 -19.83 -2.39
C GLY A 334 15.74 -18.90 -3.28
N VAL A 335 14.51 -18.56 -2.88
CA VAL A 335 13.60 -17.72 -3.67
C VAL A 335 13.50 -16.33 -3.08
N LEU A 336 13.27 -16.21 -1.77
CA LEU A 336 13.11 -14.90 -1.12
C LEU A 336 14.45 -14.23 -0.80
N GLY A 337 15.57 -14.97 -0.79
CA GLY A 337 16.90 -14.42 -0.54
C GLY A 337 17.20 -14.06 0.93
N PHE A 338 16.36 -14.52 1.84
CA PHE A 338 16.57 -14.39 3.28
C PHE A 338 17.75 -15.25 3.73
N ARG A 339 18.58 -14.73 4.65
CA ARG A 339 19.75 -15.45 5.20
C ARG A 339 19.45 -15.96 6.59
N GLU A 340 19.72 -17.24 6.85
CA GLU A 340 19.61 -17.79 8.20
C GLU A 340 20.58 -17.08 9.14
N THR A 341 20.08 -16.65 10.29
CA THR A 341 20.87 -16.03 11.36
C THR A 341 20.93 -16.88 12.62
N HIS A 342 19.89 -17.69 12.85
CA HIS A 342 19.81 -18.56 14.02
C HIS A 342 18.88 -19.75 13.75
N THR A 343 19.25 -20.94 14.26
CA THR A 343 18.39 -22.12 14.25
C THR A 343 18.51 -22.91 15.55
N THR A 344 17.39 -23.51 15.98
CA THR A 344 17.33 -24.50 17.06
C THR A 344 16.88 -25.88 16.57
N GLY A 345 16.76 -26.07 15.25
CA GLY A 345 16.21 -27.28 14.63
C GLY A 345 14.69 -27.42 14.73
N LYS A 346 14.01 -26.53 15.46
CA LYS A 346 12.53 -26.41 15.50
C LYS A 346 12.04 -24.97 15.31
N ARG A 347 12.96 -24.01 15.39
CA ARG A 347 12.76 -22.59 15.12
C ARG A 347 13.92 -22.10 14.28
N TRP A 348 13.62 -21.43 13.17
CA TRP A 348 14.60 -20.81 12.28
C TRP A 348 14.32 -19.32 12.22
N VAL A 349 15.37 -18.50 12.29
CA VAL A 349 15.28 -17.05 12.22
C VAL A 349 16.15 -16.58 11.07
N TYR A 350 15.52 -15.87 10.16
CA TYR A 350 16.12 -15.34 8.96
C TYR A 350 16.12 -13.82 8.96
N LYS A 351 17.09 -13.23 8.25
CA LYS A 351 17.14 -11.80 7.97
C LYS A 351 17.39 -11.50 6.50
N MET A 352 16.78 -10.44 6.02
CA MET A 352 17.05 -9.88 4.69
C MET A 352 17.43 -8.41 4.85
N ASP A 353 18.69 -8.08 4.54
CA ASP A 353 19.25 -6.73 4.76
C ASP A 353 18.95 -5.75 3.61
N VAL A 354 18.20 -6.18 2.59
CA VAL A 354 17.90 -5.40 1.39
C VAL A 354 16.41 -5.09 1.35
N ILE A 355 16.06 -3.84 1.04
CA ILE A 355 14.67 -3.41 0.78
C ILE A 355 14.26 -4.00 -0.57
N VAL A 356 13.12 -4.69 -0.60
CA VAL A 356 12.61 -5.36 -1.81
C VAL A 356 11.25 -4.79 -2.14
N ASP A 357 11.16 -4.03 -3.23
CA ASP A 357 9.89 -3.64 -3.82
C ASP A 357 9.44 -4.72 -4.81
N GLN A 358 8.18 -5.16 -4.72
CA GLN A 358 7.53 -6.04 -5.71
C GLN A 358 6.45 -5.30 -6.48
#